data_AF-A0A5H5B5A3-F1
#
_entry.id   AF-A0A5H5B5A3-F1
#
_cell.length_a   1.000
_cell.length_b   1.000
_cell.length_c   1.000
_cell.angle_alpha   90.00
_cell.angle_beta   90.00
_cell.angle_gamma   90.00
#
_symmetry.space_group_name_H-M   'P 1'
#
loop_
_entity.id
_entity.type
_entity.pdbx_description
1 polymer ?
#
loop_
_entity_poly.entity_id
_entity_poly.type
_entity_poly.pdbx_seq_one_letter_code
_entity_poly.pdbx_strand_id
1 'polypeptide(L)'
;MSITLENGRINPDSLVTIEDHLRGLALANRTLDSIKEQLSRCSDKKSDWYRRATSAHKSWFWVRSRICEQLAILRRQEKDVNRLRWQYENEALLSQLKSQVSKEVFSECIRRAKNKAGQRLEQDFRAAMIEVGNE
;
A
#
# COMPACT_ATOMS: atom_id res chain seq x y z
N MET A 1 17.08 5.60 13.33
CA MET A 1 17.29 6.91 12.70
C MET A 1 16.07 7.77 12.99
N SER A 2 16.25 9.05 13.31
CA SER A 2 15.12 9.97 13.47
C SER A 2 14.51 10.27 12.10
N ILE A 3 13.20 10.09 11.95
CA ILE A 3 12.47 10.47 10.72
C ILE A 3 12.23 11.99 10.64
N THR A 4 12.59 12.72 11.68
CA THR A 4 12.44 14.17 11.79
C THR A 4 13.78 14.88 11.87
N LEU A 5 13.86 16.02 11.19
CA LEU A 5 14.92 17.01 11.30
C LEU A 5 14.81 17.77 12.64
N GLU A 6 15.85 18.51 13.02
CA GLU A 6 15.85 19.34 14.24
C GLU A 6 14.73 20.40 14.25
N ASN A 7 14.29 20.83 13.07
CA ASN A 7 13.17 21.78 12.93
C ASN A 7 11.77 21.13 12.99
N GLY A 8 11.69 19.84 13.35
CA GLY A 8 10.44 19.08 13.45
C GLY A 8 9.81 18.68 12.12
N ARG A 9 10.41 19.03 10.98
CA ARG A 9 9.95 18.55 9.67
C ARG A 9 10.41 17.13 9.42
N ILE A 10 9.68 16.43 8.57
CA ILE A 10 10.06 15.11 8.09
C ILE A 10 11.35 15.21 7.27
N ASN A 11 12.31 14.33 7.52
CA ASN A 11 13.48 14.14 6.68
C ASN A 11 13.15 13.13 5.56
N PRO A 12 12.98 13.56 4.30
CA PRO A 12 12.58 12.65 3.21
C PRO A 12 13.60 11.54 2.98
N ASP A 13 14.89 11.83 3.13
CA ASP A 13 15.99 10.88 2.88
C ASP A 13 16.04 9.74 3.91
N SER A 14 15.37 9.92 5.05
CA SER A 14 15.25 8.89 6.08
C SER A 14 14.07 7.94 5.86
N LEU A 15 13.18 8.23 4.90
CA LEU A 15 12.02 7.40 4.61
C LEU A 15 12.38 6.37 3.53
N VAL A 16 12.75 5.16 3.95
CA VAL A 16 13.16 4.10 3.01
C VAL A 16 12.15 2.97 2.97
N THR A 17 11.69 2.52 4.13
CA THR A 17 10.78 1.37 4.23
C THR A 17 9.32 1.79 4.27
N ILE A 18 8.40 0.84 4.03
CA ILE A 18 6.96 1.06 4.23
C ILE A 18 6.70 1.59 5.65
N GLU A 19 7.38 1.03 6.65
CA GLU A 19 7.20 1.45 8.04
C GLU A 19 7.63 2.90 8.27
N ASP A 20 8.79 3.32 7.72
CA ASP A 20 9.26 4.70 7.84
C ASP A 20 8.23 5.67 7.25
N HIS A 21 7.73 5.37 6.06
CA HIS A 21 6.72 6.18 5.40
C HIS A 21 5.39 6.21 6.18
N LEU A 22 4.97 5.11 6.80
CA LEU A 22 3.78 5.10 7.66
C LEU A 22 3.96 5.97 8.90
N ARG A 23 5.13 5.93 9.55
CA ARG A 23 5.44 6.82 10.68
C ARG A 23 5.48 8.28 10.23
N GLY A 24 6.07 8.57 9.08
CA GLY A 24 6.08 9.91 8.47
C GLY A 24 4.67 10.40 8.16
N LEU A 25 3.81 9.53 7.60
CA LEU A 25 2.41 9.84 7.30
C LEU A 25 1.63 10.19 8.58
N ALA A 26 1.83 9.41 9.65
CA ALA A 26 1.19 9.67 10.94
C ALA A 26 1.60 11.04 11.52
N LEU A 27 2.88 11.40 11.42
CA LEU A 27 3.36 12.72 11.84
C LEU A 27 2.77 13.84 10.99
N ALA A 28 2.74 13.68 9.66
CA ALA A 28 2.17 14.68 8.76
C ALA A 28 0.68 14.93 9.03
N ASN A 29 -0.09 13.85 9.25
CA ASN A 29 -1.52 13.96 9.60
C ASN A 29 -1.72 14.69 10.94
N ARG A 30 -1.01 14.28 12.00
CA ARG A 30 -1.10 14.94 13.32
C ARG A 30 -0.76 16.43 13.24
N THR A 31 0.26 16.79 12.45
CA THR A 31 0.68 18.18 12.28
C THR A 31 -0.34 18.99 11.50
N LEU A 32 -0.91 18.42 10.42
CA LEU A 32 -1.99 19.04 9.66
C LEU A 32 -3.22 19.32 10.53
N ASP A 33 -3.64 18.33 11.31
CA ASP A 33 -4.79 18.46 12.21
C ASP A 33 -4.56 19.56 13.25
N SER A 34 -3.37 19.60 13.85
CA SER A 34 -2.99 20.65 14.80
C SER A 34 -3.02 22.05 14.17
N ILE A 35 -2.43 22.22 12.97
CA ILE A 35 -2.46 23.52 12.28
C ILE A 35 -3.90 23.92 11.92
N LYS A 36 -4.72 22.97 11.46
CA LYS A 36 -6.11 23.20 11.10
C LYS A 36 -6.95 23.62 12.31
N GLU A 37 -6.72 23.01 13.46
CA GLU A 37 -7.36 23.38 14.73
C GLU A 37 -6.94 24.79 15.20
N GLN A 38 -5.65 25.13 15.10
CA GLN A 38 -5.20 26.48 15.44
C GLN A 38 -5.78 27.54 14.49
N LEU A 39 -5.85 27.23 13.19
CA LEU A 39 -6.45 28.12 12.18
C LEU A 39 -7.95 28.34 12.43
N SER A 40 -8.70 27.33 12.89
CA SER A 40 -10.13 27.46 13.15
C SER A 40 -10.43 28.31 14.38
N ARG A 41 -9.54 28.29 15.38
CA ARG A 41 -9.63 29.09 16.61
C ARG A 41 -9.15 30.54 16.44
N CYS A 42 -8.45 30.85 15.35
CA CYS A 42 -7.92 32.19 15.10
C CYS A 42 -9.01 33.15 14.61
N SER A 43 -9.27 34.21 15.36
CA SER A 43 -10.22 35.26 15.00
C SER A 43 -9.68 36.20 13.91
N ASP A 44 -8.41 36.59 13.99
CA ASP A 44 -7.77 37.47 13.01
C ASP A 44 -7.16 36.69 11.83
N LYS A 45 -7.99 36.50 10.80
CA LYS A 45 -7.61 35.87 9.53
C LYS A 45 -6.66 36.70 8.66
N LYS A 46 -6.40 37.96 9.00
CA LYS A 46 -5.48 38.83 8.26
C LYS A 46 -4.10 38.92 8.91
N SER A 47 -3.94 38.40 10.12
CA SER A 47 -2.67 38.37 10.84
C SER A 47 -1.56 37.65 10.05
N ASP A 48 -0.32 38.10 10.24
CA ASP A 48 0.85 37.45 9.64
C ASP A 48 1.06 36.03 10.15
N TRP A 49 0.62 35.74 11.38
CA TRP A 49 0.58 34.38 11.90
C TRP A 49 -0.39 33.51 11.07
N TYR A 50 -1.62 33.98 10.80
CA TYR A 50 -2.62 33.21 10.06
C TYR A 50 -2.15 32.88 8.63
N ARG A 51 -1.53 33.85 7.95
CA ARG A 51 -0.93 33.64 6.62
C ARG A 51 0.18 32.59 6.67
N ARG A 52 1.09 32.67 7.64
CA ARG A 52 2.19 31.69 7.81
C ARG A 52 1.67 30.30 8.15
N ALA A 53 0.70 30.18 9.05
CA ALA A 53 0.05 28.92 9.40
C ALA A 53 -0.66 28.30 8.19
N THR A 54 -1.36 29.10 7.38
CA THR A 54 -1.98 28.65 6.13
C THR A 54 -0.95 28.12 5.13
N SER A 55 0.17 28.83 4.95
CA SER A 55 1.26 28.36 4.09
C SER A 55 1.92 27.08 4.63
N ALA A 56 2.10 26.96 5.94
CA ALA A 56 2.60 25.75 6.58
C ALA A 56 1.65 24.57 6.37
N HIS A 57 0.33 24.76 6.53
CA HIS A 57 -0.67 23.73 6.25
C HIS A 57 -0.58 23.25 4.80
N LYS A 58 -0.48 24.15 3.81
CA LYS A 58 -0.29 23.77 2.41
C LYS A 58 1.00 22.97 2.22
N SER A 59 2.11 23.40 2.81
CA SER A 59 3.40 22.69 2.74
C SER A 59 3.30 21.28 3.31
N TRP A 60 2.69 21.11 4.48
CA TRP A 60 2.50 19.80 5.10
C TRP A 60 1.54 18.89 4.31
N PHE A 61 0.55 19.48 3.63
CA PHE A 61 -0.34 18.74 2.75
C PHE A 61 0.44 18.15 1.57
N TRP A 62 1.34 18.92 0.95
CA TRP A 62 2.22 18.42 -0.10
C TRP A 62 3.13 17.29 0.39
N VAL A 63 3.72 17.42 1.58
CA VAL A 63 4.53 16.36 2.19
C VAL A 63 3.70 15.09 2.37
N ARG A 64 2.48 15.21 2.90
CA ARG A 64 1.55 14.08 3.04
C ARG A 64 1.28 13.39 1.71
N SER A 65 0.98 14.15 0.65
CA SER A 65 0.70 13.59 -0.68
C SER A 65 1.89 12.79 -1.21
N ARG A 66 3.12 13.33 -1.11
CA ARG A 66 4.33 12.63 -1.55
C ARG A 66 4.58 11.34 -0.77
N ILE A 67 4.31 11.33 0.54
CA ILE A 67 4.42 10.12 1.35
C ILE A 67 3.40 9.06 0.89
N CYS A 68 2.16 9.46 0.60
CA CYS A 68 1.14 8.55 0.09
C CYS A 68 1.50 7.97 -1.30
N GLU A 69 2.03 8.79 -2.20
CA GLU A 69 2.53 8.35 -3.51
C GLU A 69 3.61 7.27 -3.35
N GLN A 70 4.60 7.52 -2.48
CA GLN A 70 5.69 6.58 -2.28
C GLN A 70 5.25 5.30 -1.55
N LEU A 71 4.30 5.40 -0.62
CA LEU A 71 3.67 4.22 -0.01
C LEU A 71 2.94 3.36 -1.05
N ALA A 72 2.25 3.96 -2.01
CA ALA A 72 1.56 3.22 -3.06
C ALA A 72 2.56 2.43 -3.92
N ILE A 73 3.70 3.02 -4.26
CA ILE A 73 4.79 2.36 -5.00
C ILE A 73 5.35 1.19 -4.18
N LEU A 74 5.73 1.42 -2.92
CA LEU A 74 6.31 0.39 -2.06
C LEU A 74 5.34 -0.77 -1.81
N ARG A 75 4.05 -0.49 -1.58
CA ARG A 75 3.01 -1.52 -1.42
C ARG A 75 2.81 -2.32 -2.69
N ARG A 76 2.91 -1.68 -3.86
CA ARG A 76 2.84 -2.40 -5.13
C ARG A 76 4.04 -3.34 -5.29
N GLN A 77 5.25 -2.86 -5.01
CA GLN A 77 6.47 -3.67 -5.05
C GLN A 77 6.40 -4.86 -4.09
N GLU A 78 5.96 -4.65 -2.85
CA GLU A 78 5.76 -5.71 -1.85
C GLU A 78 4.79 -6.79 -2.38
N LYS A 79 3.67 -6.38 -2.98
CA LYS A 79 2.71 -7.30 -3.59
C LYS A 79 3.33 -8.09 -4.75
N ASP A 80 4.12 -7.45 -5.60
CA ASP A 80 4.77 -8.10 -6.74
C ASP A 80 5.84 -9.11 -6.27
N VAL A 81 6.65 -8.76 -5.26
CA VAL A 81 7.61 -9.67 -4.64
C VAL A 81 6.91 -10.87 -4.00
N ASN A 82 5.83 -10.64 -3.26
CA ASN A 82 5.05 -11.73 -2.65
C ASN A 82 4.42 -12.64 -3.70
N ARG A 83 3.96 -12.09 -4.83
CA ARG A 83 3.46 -12.90 -5.96
C ARG A 83 4.56 -13.77 -6.54
N LEU A 84 5.75 -13.21 -6.81
CA LEU A 84 6.89 -13.96 -7.34
C LEU A 84 7.34 -15.05 -6.37
N ARG A 85 7.41 -14.74 -5.06
CA ARG A 85 7.74 -15.70 -4.02
C ARG A 85 6.78 -16.89 -4.05
N TRP A 86 5.48 -16.64 -4.07
CA TRP A 86 4.47 -17.69 -4.15
C TRP A 86 4.59 -18.51 -5.44
N GLN A 87 4.89 -17.87 -6.58
CA GLN A 87 5.11 -18.56 -7.85
C GLN A 87 6.32 -19.51 -7.75
N TYR A 88 7.47 -19.01 -7.31
CA TYR A 88 8.70 -19.80 -7.19
C TYR A 88 8.58 -20.93 -6.16
N GLU A 89 7.95 -20.69 -5.02
CA GLU A 89 7.70 -21.73 -4.01
C GLU A 89 6.83 -22.85 -4.58
N ASN A 90 5.78 -22.53 -5.35
CA ASN A 90 4.93 -23.54 -5.97
C ASN A 90 5.61 -24.27 -7.14
N GLU A 91 6.38 -23.57 -7.96
CA GLU A 91 7.16 -24.21 -9.05
C GLU A 91 8.15 -25.22 -8.48
N ALA A 92 8.89 -24.82 -7.43
CA ALA A 92 9.81 -25.70 -6.72
C ALA A 92 9.07 -26.90 -6.11
N LEU A 93 7.94 -26.66 -5.43
CA LEU A 93 7.11 -27.72 -4.85
C LEU A 93 6.60 -28.69 -5.91
N LEU A 94 6.07 -28.21 -7.03
CA LEU A 94 5.58 -29.06 -8.13
C LEU A 94 6.71 -29.89 -8.75
N SER A 95 7.90 -29.30 -8.90
CA SER A 95 9.08 -30.02 -9.38
C SER A 95 9.46 -31.16 -8.43
N GLN A 96 9.44 -30.92 -7.12
CA GLN A 96 9.70 -31.94 -6.10
C GLN A 96 8.61 -33.01 -6.09
N LEU A 97 7.33 -32.64 -6.15
CA LEU A 97 6.25 -33.62 -6.17
C LEU A 97 6.31 -34.51 -7.42
N LYS A 98 6.65 -33.93 -8.58
CA LYS A 98 6.77 -34.66 -9.84
C LYS A 98 7.85 -35.74 -9.79
N SER A 99 8.93 -35.57 -9.01
CA SER A 99 9.96 -36.61 -8.86
C SER A 99 9.55 -37.73 -7.89
N GLN A 100 8.55 -37.50 -7.05
CA GLN A 100 8.12 -38.44 -6.01
C GLN A 100 6.92 -39.31 -6.41
N VAL A 101 6.15 -38.91 -7.43
CA VAL A 101 4.93 -39.63 -7.85
C VAL A 101 5.06 -40.19 -9.27
N SER A 102 4.24 -41.19 -9.60
CA SER A 102 4.19 -41.69 -10.98
C SER A 102 3.64 -40.64 -11.95
N LYS A 103 4.00 -40.77 -13.22
CA LYS A 103 3.57 -39.85 -14.29
C LYS A 103 2.05 -39.79 -14.43
N GLU A 104 1.38 -40.93 -14.24
CA GLU A 104 -0.07 -41.07 -14.34
C GLU A 104 -0.75 -40.28 -13.22
N VAL A 105 -0.28 -40.45 -11.98
CA VAL A 105 -0.80 -39.73 -10.81
C VAL A 105 -0.61 -38.22 -10.98
N PHE A 106 0.59 -37.78 -11.38
CA PHE A 106 0.88 -36.37 -11.61
C PHE A 106 -0.03 -35.76 -12.69
N SER A 107 -0.24 -36.49 -13.80
CA SER A 107 -1.08 -36.03 -14.92
C SER A 107 -2.54 -35.89 -14.51
N GLU A 108 -3.06 -36.84 -13.74
CA GLU A 108 -4.42 -36.79 -13.21
C GLU A 108 -4.59 -35.63 -12.21
N CYS A 109 -3.59 -35.38 -11.36
CA CYS A 109 -3.57 -34.21 -10.47
C CYS A 109 -3.62 -32.89 -11.26
N ILE A 110 -2.83 -32.74 -12.32
CA ILE A 110 -2.89 -31.55 -13.20
C ILE A 110 -4.28 -31.39 -13.81
N ARG A 111 -4.88 -32.48 -14.33
CA ARG A 111 -6.22 -32.44 -14.92
C ARG A 111 -7.26 -31.93 -13.92
N ARG A 112 -7.25 -32.48 -12.69
CA ARG A 112 -8.16 -32.05 -11.62
C ARG A 112 -7.91 -30.60 -11.20
N ALA A 113 -6.65 -30.18 -11.10
CA ALA A 113 -6.30 -28.80 -10.76
C ALA A 113 -6.81 -27.80 -11.80
N LYS A 114 -6.65 -28.10 -13.10
CA LYS A 114 -7.17 -27.27 -14.20
C LYS A 114 -8.69 -27.13 -14.14
N ASN A 115 -9.41 -28.24 -13.94
CA ASN A 115 -10.87 -28.20 -13.83
C ASN A 115 -11.31 -27.34 -12.63
N LYS A 116 -10.67 -27.52 -11.47
CA LYS A 116 -10.99 -26.74 -10.27
C LYS A 116 -10.66 -25.25 -10.43
N ALA A 117 -9.54 -24.92 -11.09
CA ALA A 117 -9.17 -23.55 -11.39
C ALA A 117 -10.19 -22.89 -12.35
N GLY A 118 -10.61 -23.61 -13.39
CA GLY A 118 -11.65 -23.13 -14.32
C GLY A 118 -12.97 -22.83 -13.63
N GLN A 119 -13.43 -23.73 -12.75
CA GLN A 119 -14.64 -23.51 -11.94
C GLN A 119 -14.54 -22.27 -11.06
N ARG A 120 -13.39 -22.06 -10.41
CA ARG A 120 -13.18 -20.89 -9.55
C ARG A 120 -13.16 -19.59 -10.36
N LEU A 121 -12.49 -19.58 -11.51
CA LEU A 121 -12.47 -18.42 -12.41
C LEU A 121 -13.89 -18.06 -12.88
N GLU A 122 -14.70 -19.06 -13.21
CA GLU A 122 -16.09 -18.83 -13.61
C GLU A 122 -16.94 -18.28 -12.45
N GLN A 123 -16.74 -18.78 -11.22
CA GLN A 123 -17.40 -18.26 -10.02
C GLN A 123 -17.01 -16.81 -9.75
N ASP A 124 -15.72 -16.50 -9.76
CA ASP A 124 -15.21 -15.16 -9.52
C ASP A 124 -15.71 -14.18 -10.61
N PHE A 125 -15.75 -14.62 -11.88
CA PHE A 125 -16.31 -13.83 -12.98
C PHE A 125 -17.81 -13.54 -12.79
N ARG A 126 -18.60 -14.55 -12.41
CA ARG A 126 -20.04 -14.37 -12.14
C ARG A 126 -20.28 -13.42 -10.97
N ALA A 127 -19.49 -13.53 -9.91
CA ALA A 127 -19.59 -12.63 -8.75
C ALA A 127 -19.32 -11.17 -9.14
N ALA A 128 -18.25 -10.92 -9.90
CA ALA A 128 -17.91 -9.58 -10.38
C ALA A 128 -19.01 -8.96 -11.28
N MET A 129 -19.65 -9.77 -12.13
CA MET A 129 -20.76 -9.31 -12.98
C MET A 129 -22.03 -8.94 -12.19
N ILE A 130 -22.28 -9.59 -11.06
CA ILE A 130 -23.42 -9.29 -10.18
C ILE A 130 -23.15 -7.99 -9.40
N GLU A 131 -21.92 -7.76 -8.94
CA GLU A 131 -21.55 -6.53 -8.23
C GLU A 131 -21.67 -5.29 -9.14
N VAL A 132 -21.27 -5.38 -10.40
CA VAL A 132 -21.40 -4.27 -11.39
C VAL A 132 -22.85 -3.99 -11.80
N GLY A 133 -23.76 -4.96 -11.68
CA GLY A 133 -25.17 -4.79 -12.01
C GLY A 133 -26.05 -4.20 -10.90
N ASN A 134 -25.48 -3.98 -9.70
CA ASN A 134 -26.17 -3.45 -8.52
C ASN A 134 -25.71 -2.02 -8.14
N GLU A 135 -24.88 -1.37 -8.98
CA GLU A 135 -24.55 0.07 -8.93
C GLU A 135 -25.38 0.86 -9.95
#